data_AF-A0A3A9F850-F1
#
_entry.id   AF-A0A3A9F850-F1
#
_cell.length_a   1.000
_cell.length_b   1.000
_cell.length_c   1.000
_cell.angle_alpha   90.00
_cell.angle_beta   90.00
_cell.angle_gamma   90.00
#
_symmetry.space_group_name_H-M   'P 1'
#
loop_
_entity.id
_entity.type
_entity.pdbx_description
1 polymer ?
#
loop_
_entity_poly.entity_id
_entity_poly.type
_entity_poly.pdbx_seq_one_letter_code
_entity_poly.pdbx_strand_id
1 'polypeptide(L)'
;MNKEQREYIKAQAELAAAEEQERKLEAEFLKKRGYDVASIYCIEDESEFDRLNEEFAAEPEEKKVWDRVCKARDKKLEAEEKLIQYALSIIPMKKEREILSKAAKTNWKARQEMLSIVMKLDTKTVRA
;
A
#
# COMPACT_ATOMS: atom_id res chain seq x y z
N MET A 1 14.82 3.42 -15.43
CA MET A 1 13.53 3.49 -14.72
C MET A 1 12.45 4.01 -15.65
N ASN A 2 11.51 3.15 -16.03
CA ASN A 2 10.41 3.44 -16.95
C ASN A 2 9.29 4.21 -16.24
N LYS A 3 8.19 4.46 -16.95
CA LYS A 3 7.02 5.18 -16.42
C LYS A 3 6.35 4.39 -15.29
N GLU A 4 6.21 3.09 -15.48
CA GLU A 4 5.50 2.16 -14.60
C GLU A 4 6.21 2.01 -13.24
N GLN A 5 7.53 1.85 -13.22
CA GLN A 5 8.35 1.83 -12.00
C GLN A 5 8.25 3.17 -11.24
N ARG A 6 8.21 4.31 -11.94
CA ARG A 6 8.04 5.63 -11.31
C ARG A 6 6.65 5.80 -10.71
N GLU A 7 5.60 5.36 -11.41
CA GLU A 7 4.22 5.40 -10.90
C GLU A 7 4.09 4.54 -9.64
N TYR A 8 4.70 3.35 -9.63
CA TYR A 8 4.69 2.48 -8.46
C TYR A 8 5.39 3.12 -7.23
N ILE A 9 6.59 3.68 -7.41
CA ILE A 9 7.29 4.39 -6.31
C ILE A 9 6.47 5.58 -5.80
N LYS A 10 5.87 6.35 -6.71
CA LYS A 10 5.00 7.48 -6.31
C LYS A 10 3.81 7.00 -5.51
N ALA A 11 3.13 5.94 -5.94
CA ALA A 11 1.99 5.39 -5.23
C ALA A 11 2.39 4.83 -3.84
N GLN A 12 3.56 4.19 -3.72
CA GLN A 12 4.10 3.78 -2.42
C GLN A 12 4.37 4.97 -1.50
N ALA A 13 4.96 6.04 -2.03
CA ALA A 13 5.22 7.26 -1.26
C ALA A 13 3.93 7.97 -0.84
N GLU A 14 2.92 8.03 -1.73
CA GLU A 14 1.60 8.58 -1.43
C GLU A 14 0.90 7.80 -0.30
N LEU A 15 0.97 6.47 -0.34
CA LEU A 15 0.41 5.62 0.71
C LEU A 15 1.14 5.82 2.04
N ALA A 16 2.47 5.78 2.04
CA ALA A 16 3.26 5.98 3.25
C ALA A 16 3.00 7.36 3.88
N ALA A 17 2.84 8.41 3.06
CA ALA A 17 2.51 9.75 3.54
C ALA A 17 1.08 9.84 4.11
N ALA A 18 0.11 9.12 3.54
CA ALA A 18 -1.26 9.08 4.04
C ALA A 18 -1.35 8.30 5.37
N GLU A 19 -0.68 7.16 5.48
CA GLU A 19 -0.60 6.37 6.72
C GLU A 19 0.14 7.12 7.82
N GLU A 20 1.16 7.92 7.48
CA GLU A 20 1.83 8.77 8.46
C GLU A 20 0.94 9.92 8.97
N GLN A 21 0.02 10.42 8.14
CA GLN A 21 -0.94 11.43 8.57
C GLN A 21 -1.96 10.85 9.55
N GLU A 22 -2.45 9.64 9.28
CA GLU A 22 -3.36 8.91 10.16
C GLU A 22 -2.72 8.63 11.52
N ARG A 23 -1.50 8.07 11.54
CA ARG A 23 -0.73 7.87 12.79
C ARG A 23 -0.54 9.15 13.61
N LYS A 24 -0.29 10.28 12.96
CA LYS A 24 -0.15 11.57 13.66
C LYS A 24 -1.45 12.04 14.27
N LEU A 25 -2.56 11.87 13.53
CA LEU A 25 -3.88 12.23 14.01
C LEU A 25 -4.27 11.38 15.23
N GLU A 26 -4.01 10.07 15.16
CA GLU A 26 -4.23 9.14 16.28
C GLU A 26 -3.39 9.54 17.50
N ALA A 27 -2.09 9.82 17.31
CA ALA A 27 -1.22 10.25 18.40
C ALA A 27 -1.67 11.57 19.05
N GLU A 28 -2.13 12.54 18.26
CA GLU A 28 -2.71 13.79 18.78
C GLU A 28 -4.01 13.55 19.56
N PHE A 29 -4.86 12.64 19.07
CA PHE A 29 -6.11 12.24 19.72
C PHE A 29 -5.87 11.63 21.11
N LEU A 30 -4.91 10.69 21.20
CA LEU A 30 -4.51 10.04 22.44
C LEU A 30 -3.89 11.01 23.42
N LYS A 31 -2.97 11.87 22.94
CA LYS A 31 -2.32 12.89 23.76
C LYS A 31 -3.30 13.89 24.36
N LYS A 32 -4.33 14.30 23.62
CA LYS A 32 -5.40 15.17 24.13
C LYS A 32 -6.20 14.54 25.26
N ARG A 33 -6.32 13.21 25.27
CA ARG A 33 -7.03 12.43 26.29
C ARG A 33 -6.13 11.98 27.45
N GLY A 34 -4.83 12.26 27.39
CA GLY A 34 -3.87 11.96 28.44
C GLY A 34 -3.28 10.55 28.39
N TYR A 35 -3.45 9.83 27.28
CA TYR A 35 -2.83 8.53 27.07
C TYR A 35 -1.38 8.70 26.59
N ASP A 36 -0.44 8.03 27.26
CA ASP A 36 0.99 7.95 26.87
C ASP A 36 1.28 6.60 26.22
N VAL A 37 0.58 6.32 25.12
CA VAL A 37 0.68 5.09 24.33
C VAL A 37 0.90 5.42 22.87
N ALA A 38 1.57 4.54 22.13
CA ALA A 38 1.96 4.79 20.75
C ALA A 38 0.77 4.77 19.77
N SER A 39 -0.28 4.01 20.08
CA SER A 39 -1.50 3.83 19.27
C SER A 39 -2.61 3.26 20.15
N ILE A 40 -3.87 3.38 19.73
CA ILE A 40 -5.04 2.84 20.43
C ILE A 40 -4.88 1.33 20.64
N TYR A 41 -4.29 0.62 19.67
CA TYR A 41 -4.03 -0.82 19.78
C TYR A 41 -3.10 -1.22 20.94
N CYS A 42 -2.33 -0.29 21.51
CA CYS A 42 -1.49 -0.56 22.67
C CYS A 42 -2.25 -0.52 24.01
N ILE A 43 -3.56 -0.21 24.01
CA ILE A 43 -4.38 -0.17 25.20
C ILE A 43 -4.83 -1.61 25.52
N GLU A 44 -4.39 -2.12 26.68
CA GLU A 44 -4.68 -3.49 27.10
C GLU A 44 -6.11 -3.67 27.63
N ASP A 45 -6.73 -2.59 28.11
CA ASP A 45 -8.13 -2.61 28.51
C ASP A 45 -9.04 -2.63 27.27
N GLU A 46 -9.69 -3.76 27.02
CA GLU A 46 -10.55 -3.96 25.85
C GLU A 46 -11.72 -2.95 25.79
N SER A 47 -12.27 -2.56 26.94
CA SER A 47 -13.41 -1.62 26.99
C SER A 47 -12.96 -0.20 26.64
N GLU A 48 -11.79 0.22 27.12
CA GLU A 48 -11.20 1.50 26.73
C GLU A 48 -10.74 1.50 25.27
N PHE A 49 -10.15 0.39 24.79
CA PHE A 49 -9.78 0.20 23.40
C PHE A 49 -10.98 0.39 22.47
N ASP A 50 -12.07 -0.35 22.70
CA ASP A 50 -13.26 -0.30 21.84
C ASP A 50 -13.86 1.11 21.83
N ARG A 51 -13.99 1.72 23.01
CA ARG A 51 -14.52 3.08 23.15
C ARG A 51 -13.69 4.10 22.39
N LEU A 52 -12.37 4.11 22.58
CA LEU A 52 -11.48 5.08 21.93
C LEU A 52 -11.39 4.86 20.44
N ASN A 53 -11.42 3.61 20.00
CA ASN A 53 -11.44 3.26 18.59
C ASN A 53 -12.72 3.76 17.90
N GLU A 54 -13.89 3.58 18.54
CA GLU A 54 -15.16 4.13 18.04
C GLU A 54 -15.16 5.67 18.02
N GLU A 55 -14.67 6.30 19.09
CA GLU A 55 -14.56 7.76 19.17
C GLU A 55 -13.63 8.32 18.07
N PHE A 56 -12.48 7.69 17.84
CA PHE A 56 -11.52 8.08 16.81
C PHE A 56 -12.08 7.89 15.40
N ALA A 57 -12.68 6.72 15.13
CA ALA A 57 -13.33 6.44 13.85
C ALA A 57 -14.52 7.36 13.56
N ALA A 58 -15.16 7.93 14.60
CA ALA A 58 -16.23 8.89 14.45
C ALA A 58 -15.74 10.30 14.04
N GLU A 59 -14.46 10.63 14.28
CA GLU A 59 -13.92 11.96 14.03
C GLU A 59 -13.98 12.34 12.53
N PRO A 60 -14.47 13.54 12.18
CA PRO A 60 -14.56 13.96 10.78
C PRO A 60 -13.20 14.09 10.09
N GLU A 61 -12.14 14.40 10.84
CA GLU A 61 -10.78 14.49 10.32
C GLU A 61 -10.24 13.10 9.99
N GLU A 62 -10.44 12.13 10.88
CA GLU A 62 -10.02 10.75 10.65
C GLU A 62 -10.72 10.15 9.43
N LYS A 63 -12.04 10.33 9.30
CA LYS A 63 -12.77 9.86 8.11
C LYS A 63 -12.19 10.39 6.79
N LYS A 64 -11.71 11.64 6.76
CA LYS A 64 -11.07 12.24 5.57
C LYS A 64 -9.69 11.64 5.31
N VAL A 65 -8.90 11.45 6.36
CA VAL A 65 -7.56 10.87 6.25
C VAL A 65 -7.68 9.40 5.85
N TRP A 66 -8.61 8.65 6.43
CA TRP A 66 -8.91 7.27 6.06
C TRP A 66 -9.34 7.12 4.61
N ASP A 67 -10.25 7.98 4.12
CA ASP A 67 -10.62 7.99 2.69
C ASP A 67 -9.41 8.24 1.78
N ARG A 68 -8.48 9.11 2.21
CA ARG A 68 -7.21 9.32 1.50
C ARG A 68 -6.32 8.08 1.52
N VAL A 69 -6.23 7.37 2.65
CA VAL A 69 -5.48 6.10 2.76
C VAL A 69 -6.09 5.05 1.83
N CYS A 70 -7.41 4.88 1.84
CA CYS A 70 -8.13 3.97 0.94
C CYS A 70 -7.83 4.28 -0.53
N LYS A 71 -7.97 5.55 -0.94
CA LYS A 71 -7.63 5.99 -2.31
C LYS A 71 -6.17 5.75 -2.67
N ALA A 72 -5.24 5.94 -1.72
CA ALA A 72 -3.83 5.68 -1.95
C ALA A 72 -3.54 4.18 -2.10
N ARG A 73 -4.24 3.32 -1.35
CA ARG A 73 -4.18 1.85 -1.50
C ARG A 73 -4.68 1.41 -2.87
N ASP A 74 -5.80 1.95 -3.33
CA ASP A 74 -6.33 1.65 -4.66
C ASP A 74 -5.37 2.06 -5.77
N LYS A 75 -4.82 3.29 -5.69
CA LYS A 75 -3.79 3.74 -6.64
C LYS A 75 -2.55 2.85 -6.63
N LYS A 76 -2.11 2.38 -5.46
CA LYS A 76 -0.98 1.45 -5.36
C LYS A 76 -1.31 0.13 -6.05
N LEU A 77 -2.52 -0.41 -5.84
CA LEU A 77 -2.98 -1.63 -6.51
C LEU A 77 -2.99 -1.47 -8.03
N GLU A 78 -3.50 -0.35 -8.54
CA GLU A 78 -3.48 -0.03 -9.97
C GLU A 78 -2.05 0.08 -10.53
N ALA A 79 -1.15 0.73 -9.79
CA ALA A 79 0.24 0.85 -10.19
C ALA A 79 0.96 -0.50 -10.20
N GLU A 80 0.68 -1.38 -9.23
CA GLU A 80 1.19 -2.76 -9.21
C GLU A 80 0.70 -3.54 -10.42
N GLU A 81 -0.59 -3.42 -10.76
CA GLU A 81 -1.15 -4.13 -11.90
C GLU A 81 -0.50 -3.65 -13.22
N LYS A 82 -0.34 -2.34 -13.42
CA LYS A 82 0.40 -1.80 -14.57
C LYS A 82 1.84 -2.31 -14.64
N LEU A 83 2.52 -2.38 -13.48
CA LEU A 83 3.90 -2.85 -13.41
C LEU A 83 4.01 -4.35 -13.75
N ILE A 84 3.02 -5.15 -13.35
CA ILE A 84 2.94 -6.58 -13.69
C ILE A 84 2.62 -6.77 -15.17
N GLN A 85 1.70 -5.98 -15.74
CA GLN A 85 1.42 -6.03 -17.18
C GLN A 85 2.68 -5.70 -18.00
N TYR A 86 3.44 -4.69 -17.58
CA TYR A 86 4.76 -4.40 -18.16
C TYR A 86 5.74 -5.56 -17.99
N ALA A 87 5.80 -6.18 -16.82
CA ALA A 87 6.65 -7.35 -16.57
C ALA A 87 6.36 -8.49 -17.55
N LEU A 88 5.06 -8.79 -17.75
CA LEU A 88 4.60 -9.85 -18.63
C LEU A 88 4.85 -9.54 -20.11
N SER A 89 4.80 -8.27 -20.51
CA SER A 89 5.02 -7.87 -21.91
C SER A 89 6.47 -8.11 -22.36
N ILE A 90 7.44 -7.93 -21.45
CA ILE A 90 8.87 -8.16 -21.73
C ILE A 90 9.18 -9.64 -22.00
N ILE A 91 8.40 -10.56 -21.45
CA ILE A 91 8.66 -12.00 -21.54
C ILE A 91 8.38 -12.47 -22.97
N PRO A 92 9.38 -12.94 -23.75
CA PRO A 92 9.17 -13.30 -25.15
C PRO A 92 8.43 -14.63 -25.31
N MET A 93 8.59 -15.54 -24.35
CA MET A 93 8.01 -16.89 -24.41
C MET A 93 6.54 -16.89 -23.94
N LYS A 94 5.63 -17.38 -24.79
CA LYS A 94 4.18 -17.36 -24.53
C LYS A 94 3.78 -18.22 -23.32
N LYS A 95 4.36 -19.42 -23.19
CA LYS A 95 4.00 -20.39 -22.15
C LYS A 95 4.34 -19.87 -20.74
N GLU A 96 5.52 -19.30 -20.59
CA GLU A 96 6.04 -18.70 -19.37
C GLU A 96 5.23 -17.47 -19.00
N ARG A 97 4.86 -16.64 -19.99
CA ARG A 97 3.97 -15.49 -19.79
C ARG A 97 2.60 -15.92 -19.26
N GLU A 98 2.01 -16.98 -19.78
CA GLU A 98 0.72 -17.51 -19.30
C GLU A 98 0.81 -18.05 -17.87
N ILE A 99 1.86 -18.83 -17.58
CA ILE A 99 2.11 -19.36 -16.22
C ILE A 99 2.27 -18.22 -15.22
N LEU A 100 3.08 -17.21 -15.55
CA LEU A 100 3.33 -16.07 -14.67
C LEU A 100 2.12 -15.15 -14.55
N SER A 101 1.33 -14.98 -15.61
CA SER A 101 0.06 -14.24 -15.56
C SER A 101 -0.94 -14.90 -14.60
N LYS A 102 -1.03 -16.23 -14.62
CA LYS A 102 -1.84 -16.98 -13.64
C LYS A 102 -1.27 -16.82 -12.22
N ALA A 103 0.04 -17.00 -12.06
CA ALA A 103 0.70 -16.89 -10.75
C ALA A 103 0.53 -15.49 -10.14
N ALA A 104 0.63 -14.42 -10.93
CA ALA A 104 0.46 -13.04 -10.47
C ALA A 104 -0.96 -12.75 -9.91
N LYS A 105 -1.97 -13.52 -10.33
CA LYS A 105 -3.36 -13.39 -9.87
C LYS A 105 -3.67 -14.27 -8.67
N THR A 106 -3.14 -15.49 -8.65
CA THR A 106 -3.55 -16.51 -7.65
C THR A 106 -2.57 -16.67 -6.50
N ASN A 107 -1.33 -16.18 -6.64
CA ASN A 107 -0.28 -16.37 -5.64
C ASN A 107 0.35 -15.03 -5.26
N TRP A 108 0.07 -14.60 -4.03
CA TRP A 108 0.62 -13.37 -3.45
C TRP A 108 2.15 -13.33 -3.49
N LYS A 109 2.82 -14.43 -3.10
CA LYS A 109 4.28 -14.48 -3.05
C LYS A 109 4.89 -14.32 -4.45
N ALA A 110 4.34 -15.01 -5.44
CA ALA A 110 4.76 -14.86 -6.84
C ALA A 110 4.56 -13.43 -7.35
N ARG A 111 3.42 -12.80 -7.02
CA ARG A 111 3.15 -11.38 -7.36
C ARG A 111 4.22 -10.46 -6.78
N GLN A 112 4.57 -10.62 -5.50
CA GLN A 112 5.59 -9.80 -4.83
C GLN A 112 6.99 -10.03 -5.41
N GLU A 113 7.35 -11.27 -5.74
CA GLU A 113 8.62 -11.59 -6.40
C GLU A 113 8.71 -10.94 -7.78
N MET A 114 7.64 -10.97 -8.58
CA MET A 114 7.59 -10.29 -9.88
C MET A 114 7.78 -8.78 -9.74
N LEU A 115 7.05 -8.13 -8.82
CA LEU A 115 7.22 -6.69 -8.56
C LEU A 115 8.65 -6.36 -8.15
N SER A 116 9.25 -7.14 -7.25
CA SER A 116 10.64 -6.96 -6.79
C SER A 116 11.66 -7.10 -7.93
N ILE A 117 11.51 -8.10 -8.79
CA ILE A 117 12.38 -8.31 -9.95
C ILE A 117 12.25 -7.14 -10.93
N VAL A 118 11.02 -6.75 -11.27
CA VAL A 118 10.77 -5.67 -12.24
C VAL A 118 11.28 -4.34 -11.71
N MET A 119 11.22 -4.09 -10.41
CA MET A 119 11.80 -2.88 -9.81
C MET A 119 13.33 -2.82 -9.89
N LYS A 120 14.03 -3.97 -9.93
CA LYS A 120 15.48 -4.06 -10.10
C LYS A 120 15.93 -4.03 -11.56
N LEU A 121 15.00 -4.20 -12.50
CA LEU A 121 15.28 -4.26 -13.92
C LEU A 121 15.69 -2.88 -14.46
N ASP A 122 16.86 -2.82 -15.12
CA ASP A 122 17.20 -1.66 -15.94
C ASP A 122 16.40 -1.70 -17.24
N THR A 123 15.33 -0.93 -17.25
CA THR A 123 14.38 -0.84 -18.36
C THR A 123 14.96 -0.27 -19.66
N LYS A 124 16.22 0.20 -19.66
CA LYS A 124 16.94 0.58 -20.89
C LYS A 124 17.54 -0.62 -21.63
N THR A 125 17.73 -1.75 -20.96
CA THR A 125 18.37 -2.94 -21.55
C THR A 125 17.38 -3.93 -22.16
N VAL A 126 16.09 -3.68 -21.98
CA VAL A 126 14.98 -4.52 -22.45
C VAL A 126 14.00 -3.70 -23.27
N ARG A 127 13.50 -4.27 -24.37
CA ARG A 127 12.38 -3.70 -25.15
C ARG A 127 11.13 -4.49 -24.79
N ALA A 128 10.13 -3.76 -24.31
CA ALA A 128 8.79 -4.28 -24.03
C ALA A 128 7.93 -4.28 -25.29
#